data_AF-A0A2D0KX95-F1
#
_entry.id   AF-A0A2D0KX95-F1
#
_cell.length_a   1.000
_cell.length_b   1.000
_cell.length_c   1.000
_cell.angle_alpha   90.00
_cell.angle_beta   90.00
_cell.angle_gamma   90.00
#
_symmetry.space_group_name_H-M   'P 1'
#
loop_
_entity.id
_entity.type
_entity.pdbx_description
1 polymer ?
#
loop_
_entity_poly.entity_id
_entity_poly.type
_entity_poly.pdbx_seq_one_letter_code
_entity_poly.pdbx_strand_id
1 'polypeptide(L)'
;MNVHNPLISKYFPAIALLLLLFWQTPALSRSNPCTSDNCVIINGGGENSITRETARQDREEWNAQRDLRNKINKRKEKRFEEYENDVDNEDACLKNFNLNAYWEPKTKRCLDVNTGRPINPE
;
A
#
# COMPACT_ATOMS: atom_id res chain seq x y z
N MET A 1 -17.00 32.04 43.22
CA MET A 1 -15.64 31.97 43.82
C MET A 1 -14.63 32.06 42.69
N ASN A 2 -14.10 33.26 42.42
CA ASN A 2 -13.09 33.47 41.39
C ASN A 2 -11.71 33.43 42.03
N VAL A 3 -10.97 32.35 41.77
CA VAL A 3 -9.59 32.20 42.22
C VAL A 3 -8.68 32.84 41.16
N HIS A 4 -8.49 34.15 41.24
CA HIS A 4 -7.45 34.82 40.46
C HIS A 4 -6.11 34.64 41.18
N ASN A 5 -5.36 33.60 40.78
CA ASN A 5 -4.04 33.34 41.33
C ASN A 5 -3.02 34.29 40.68
N PRO A 6 -2.36 35.20 41.44
CA PRO A 6 -1.55 36.29 40.88
C PRO A 6 -0.29 35.79 40.15
N LEU A 7 0.09 34.53 40.38
CA LEU A 7 1.17 33.87 39.64
C LEU A 7 0.78 33.63 38.18
N ILE A 8 -0.47 33.25 37.91
CA ILE A 8 -0.95 32.91 36.56
C ILE A 8 -0.97 34.17 35.67
N SER A 9 -1.34 35.33 36.22
CA SER A 9 -1.36 36.61 35.51
C SER A 9 0.04 37.09 35.09
N LYS A 10 1.05 36.84 35.94
CA LYS A 10 2.45 37.25 35.66
C LYS A 10 3.12 36.43 34.57
N TYR A 11 2.77 35.15 34.45
CA TYR A 11 3.35 34.25 33.45
C TYR A 11 2.53 34.17 32.16
N PHE A 12 1.32 34.72 32.14
CA PHE A 12 0.46 34.78 30.94
C PHE A 12 1.16 35.36 29.69
N PRO A 13 1.88 36.50 29.74
CA PRO A 13 2.55 37.03 28.55
C PRO A 13 3.75 36.16 28.12
N ALA A 14 4.45 35.53 29.05
CA ALA A 14 5.57 34.63 28.74
C ALA A 14 5.10 33.29 28.13
N ILE A 15 3.99 32.76 28.63
CA ILE A 15 3.36 31.52 28.13
C ILE A 15 2.72 31.77 26.75
N ALA A 16 2.12 32.94 26.52
CA ALA A 16 1.58 33.31 25.21
C ALA A 16 2.68 33.44 24.13
N LEU A 17 3.86 33.94 24.50
CA LEU A 17 5.02 34.03 23.60
C LEU A 17 5.59 32.64 23.23
N LEU A 18 5.58 31.69 24.17
CA LEU A 18 5.98 30.29 23.92
C LEU A 18 4.97 29.53 23.03
N LEU A 19 3.67 29.82 23.17
CA LEU A 19 2.63 29.27 22.30
C LEU A 19 2.72 29.79 20.85
N LEU A 20 3.12 31.06 20.66
CA LEU A 20 3.35 31.65 19.33
C LEU A 20 4.59 31.06 18.61
N LEU A 21 5.60 30.61 19.36
CA LEU A 21 6.78 29.93 18.79
C LEU A 21 6.50 28.46 18.41
N PHE A 22 5.47 27.83 18.98
CA PHE A 22 5.04 26.47 18.60
C PHE A 22 4.19 26.42 17.32
N TRP A 23 3.72 27.58 16.82
CA TRP A 23 3.03 27.70 15.54
C TRP A 23 3.93 28.13 14.38
N GLN A 24 5.21 28.36 14.62
CA GLN A 24 6.19 28.36 13.54
C GLN A 24 6.51 26.91 13.18
N THR A 25 5.58 26.28 12.46
CA THR A 25 6.02 25.26 11.51
C THR A 25 7.05 25.95 10.62
N PRO A 26 8.30 25.47 10.54
CA PRO A 26 9.08 25.79 9.38
C PRO A 26 8.30 25.16 8.24
N ALA A 27 7.45 25.95 7.58
CA ALA A 27 7.24 25.81 6.17
C ALA A 27 8.63 26.04 5.56
N LEU A 28 9.48 25.01 5.62
CA LEU A 28 10.38 24.73 4.55
C LEU A 28 9.45 24.54 3.36
N SER A 29 9.11 25.66 2.72
CA SER A 29 8.77 25.71 1.32
C SER A 29 10.02 25.24 0.59
N ARG A 30 10.30 23.94 0.72
CA ARG A 30 11.00 23.22 -0.31
C ARG A 30 10.02 23.32 -1.46
N SER A 31 10.29 24.24 -2.37
CA SER A 31 9.75 24.22 -3.72
C SER A 31 10.26 22.93 -4.39
N ASN A 32 9.80 21.79 -3.88
CA ASN A 32 9.74 20.52 -4.57
C ASN A 32 8.29 20.43 -5.04
N PRO A 33 7.95 20.97 -6.23
CA PRO A 33 6.87 20.33 -6.96
C PRO A 33 7.29 18.87 -7.10
N CYS A 34 6.37 17.92 -6.96
CA CYS A 34 6.55 16.46 -7.02
C CYS A 34 6.54 15.73 -5.67
N THR A 35 5.34 15.42 -5.18
CA THR A 35 5.09 14.36 -4.17
C THR A 35 4.37 13.16 -4.79
N SER A 36 4.76 12.79 -6.01
CA SER A 36 4.16 11.70 -6.79
C SER A 36 5.28 10.93 -7.48
N ASP A 37 5.19 9.59 -7.49
CA ASP A 37 6.14 8.69 -8.15
C ASP A 37 6.35 8.99 -9.66
N ASN A 38 5.48 9.80 -10.27
CA ASN A 38 5.58 10.20 -11.68
C ASN A 38 5.50 11.72 -11.85
N CYS A 39 6.55 12.43 -11.47
CA CYS A 39 6.60 13.87 -11.69
C CYS A 39 7.80 14.24 -12.57
N VAL A 40 7.51 14.53 -13.83
CA VAL A 40 8.49 15.00 -14.80
C VAL A 40 8.45 16.52 -14.81
N ILE A 41 9.51 17.15 -14.30
CA ILE A 41 9.69 18.60 -14.43
C ILE A 41 10.06 18.90 -15.87
N ILE A 42 9.08 19.23 -16.71
CA ILE A 42 9.34 19.91 -17.98
C ILE A 42 9.45 21.39 -17.67
N ASN A 43 10.62 21.83 -17.20
CA ASN A 43 10.94 23.26 -17.19
C ASN A 43 10.94 23.71 -18.65
N GLY A 44 9.99 24.57 -19.02
CA GLY A 44 9.94 25.17 -20.34
C GLY A 44 11.19 26.02 -20.58
N GLY A 45 12.19 25.44 -21.25
CA GLY A 45 13.43 26.13 -21.58
C GLY A 45 14.61 25.19 -21.81
N GLY A 46 14.65 24.55 -22.97
CA GLY A 46 15.84 23.85 -23.50
C GLY A 46 16.16 22.51 -22.83
N GLU A 47 16.36 21.47 -23.64
CA GLU A 47 16.93 20.20 -23.17
C GLU A 47 18.32 20.47 -22.55
N ASN A 48 18.39 20.57 -21.23
CA ASN A 48 19.65 20.64 -20.52
C ASN A 48 20.29 19.24 -20.50
N SER A 49 21.57 19.16 -20.89
CA SER A 49 22.34 17.90 -20.97
C SER A 49 22.26 17.06 -19.70
N ILE A 50 22.11 17.70 -18.54
CA ILE A 50 21.92 17.06 -17.25
C ILE A 50 20.62 16.24 -17.17
N THR A 51 19.48 16.75 -17.67
CA THR A 51 18.20 16.01 -17.64
C THR A 51 18.23 14.82 -18.59
N ARG A 52 18.90 14.95 -19.73
CA ARG A 52 19.10 13.83 -20.67
C ARG A 52 19.93 12.71 -20.06
N GLU A 53 20.97 13.07 -19.33
CA GLU A 53 21.85 12.10 -18.66
C GLU A 53 21.16 11.44 -17.47
N THR A 54 20.39 12.19 -16.66
CA THR A 54 19.54 11.63 -15.61
C THR A 54 18.53 10.63 -16.19
N ALA A 55 17.81 10.99 -17.26
CA ALA A 55 16.87 10.07 -17.91
C ALA A 55 17.54 8.80 -18.46
N ARG A 56 18.83 8.86 -18.85
CA ARG A 56 19.61 7.69 -19.27
C ARG A 56 19.92 6.79 -18.07
N GLN A 57 20.37 7.37 -16.96
CA GLN A 57 20.65 6.64 -15.72
C GLN A 57 19.39 5.97 -15.16
N ASP A 58 18.26 6.67 -15.14
CA ASP A 58 16.98 6.12 -14.70
C ASP A 58 16.53 4.94 -15.57
N ARG A 59 16.76 5.02 -16.89
CA ARG A 59 16.47 3.90 -17.81
C ARG A 59 17.35 2.70 -17.55
N GLU A 60 18.63 2.91 -17.24
CA GLU A 60 19.57 1.83 -16.91
C GLU A 60 19.21 1.15 -15.60
N GLU A 61 18.88 1.93 -14.57
CA GLU A 61 18.41 1.42 -13.29
C GLU A 61 17.09 0.66 -13.46
N TRP A 62 16.13 1.23 -14.20
CA TRP A 62 14.87 0.56 -14.52
C TRP A 62 15.15 -0.77 -15.22
N ASN A 63 16.04 -0.80 -16.21
CA ASN A 63 16.38 -2.03 -16.93
C ASN A 63 17.08 -3.06 -16.04
N ALA A 64 17.99 -2.64 -15.15
CA ALA A 64 18.67 -3.51 -14.20
C ALA A 64 17.67 -4.21 -13.26
N GLN A 65 16.60 -3.51 -12.86
CA GLN A 65 15.55 -4.06 -11.99
C GLN A 65 14.44 -4.84 -12.74
N ARG A 66 14.53 -4.99 -14.07
CA ARG A 66 13.48 -5.65 -14.88
C ARG A 66 13.18 -7.08 -14.42
N ASP A 67 14.21 -7.86 -14.13
CA ASP A 67 14.05 -9.25 -13.69
C ASP A 67 13.30 -9.35 -12.35
N LEU A 68 13.64 -8.49 -11.39
CA LEU A 68 12.96 -8.46 -10.10
C LEU A 68 11.48 -8.09 -10.26
N ARG A 69 11.17 -7.07 -11.07
CA ARG A 69 9.77 -6.69 -11.35
C ARG A 69 9.01 -7.85 -12.01
N ASN A 70 9.61 -8.54 -12.97
CA ASN A 70 9.01 -9.71 -13.60
C ASN A 70 8.74 -10.83 -12.59
N LYS A 71 9.68 -11.12 -11.68
CA LYS A 71 9.49 -12.12 -10.61
C LYS A 71 8.36 -11.74 -9.65
N ILE A 72 8.26 -10.47 -9.29
CA ILE A 72 7.17 -9.95 -8.45
C ILE A 72 5.83 -10.11 -9.17
N ASN A 73 5.75 -9.74 -10.44
CA ASN A 73 4.53 -9.87 -11.23
C ASN A 73 4.12 -11.34 -11.36
N LYS A 74 5.03 -12.24 -11.72
CA LYS A 74 4.76 -13.69 -11.76
C LYS A 74 4.29 -14.26 -10.42
N ARG A 75 4.85 -13.79 -9.31
CA ARG A 75 4.39 -14.22 -7.98
C ARG A 75 2.97 -13.74 -7.71
N LYS A 76 2.64 -12.50 -8.10
CA LYS A 76 1.29 -11.96 -7.97
C LYS A 76 0.31 -12.76 -8.84
N GLU A 77 0.63 -12.97 -10.11
CA GLU A 77 -0.14 -13.81 -11.04
C GLU A 77 -0.44 -15.18 -10.44
N LYS A 78 0.57 -15.91 -9.98
CA LYS A 78 0.39 -17.22 -9.33
C LYS A 78 -0.53 -17.16 -8.11
N ARG A 79 -0.42 -16.12 -7.28
CA ARG A 79 -1.25 -15.96 -6.07
C ARG A 79 -2.71 -15.64 -6.43
N PHE A 80 -2.93 -14.93 -7.53
CA PHE A 80 -4.27 -14.72 -8.07
C PHE A 80 -4.83 -16.01 -8.65
N GLU A 81 -4.06 -16.75 -9.45
CA GLU A 81 -4.48 -18.06 -9.99
C GLU A 81 -4.84 -19.05 -8.87
N GLU A 82 -4.07 -19.09 -7.78
CA GLU A 82 -4.38 -19.91 -6.60
C GLU A 82 -5.73 -19.52 -5.96
N TYR A 83 -5.99 -18.21 -5.82
CA TYR A 83 -7.25 -17.71 -5.28
C TYR A 83 -8.45 -18.02 -6.19
N GLU A 84 -8.32 -17.80 -7.49
CA GLU A 84 -9.39 -18.11 -8.46
C GLU A 84 -9.70 -19.61 -8.45
N ASN A 85 -8.67 -20.47 -8.43
CA ASN A 85 -8.85 -21.92 -8.32
C ASN A 85 -9.54 -22.32 -7.01
N ASP A 86 -9.19 -21.70 -5.88
CA ASP A 86 -9.88 -21.96 -4.62
C ASP A 86 -11.37 -21.58 -4.68
N VAL A 87 -11.70 -20.45 -5.33
CA VAL A 87 -13.08 -19.98 -5.51
C VAL A 87 -13.85 -20.92 -6.45
N ASP A 88 -13.25 -21.33 -7.55
CA ASP A 88 -13.86 -22.29 -8.49
C ASP A 88 -14.11 -23.65 -7.82
N ASN A 89 -13.15 -24.13 -7.02
CA ASN A 89 -13.31 -25.38 -6.26
C ASN A 89 -14.39 -25.28 -5.18
N GLU A 90 -14.51 -24.13 -4.52
CA GLU A 90 -15.58 -23.87 -3.55
C GLU A 90 -16.94 -23.92 -4.24
N ASP A 91 -17.10 -23.19 -5.35
CA ASP A 91 -18.35 -23.15 -6.12
C ASP A 91 -18.72 -24.54 -6.66
N ALA A 92 -17.75 -25.28 -7.20
CA ALA A 92 -17.96 -26.64 -7.69
C ALA A 92 -18.35 -27.61 -6.56
N CYS A 93 -17.74 -27.47 -5.38
CA CYS A 93 -18.12 -28.27 -4.21
C CYS A 93 -19.56 -27.99 -3.76
N LEU A 94 -19.95 -26.72 -3.71
CA LEU A 94 -21.29 -26.30 -3.29
C LEU A 94 -22.38 -26.67 -4.30
N LYS A 95 -22.03 -26.77 -5.59
CA LYS A 95 -22.92 -27.23 -6.66
C LYS A 95 -22.99 -28.75 -6.79
N ASN A 96 -22.14 -29.49 -6.08
CA ASN A 96 -22.09 -30.95 -6.18
C ASN A 96 -23.42 -31.58 -5.75
N PHE A 97 -23.86 -32.60 -6.47
CA PHE A 97 -25.07 -33.38 -6.15
C PHE A 97 -24.90 -34.28 -4.92
N ASN A 98 -23.67 -34.50 -4.45
CA ASN A 98 -23.42 -35.26 -3.23
C ASN A 98 -23.88 -34.48 -1.99
N LEU A 99 -24.94 -34.95 -1.35
CA LEU A 99 -25.52 -34.35 -0.13
C LEU A 99 -24.55 -34.30 1.07
N ASN A 100 -23.53 -35.16 1.07
CA ASN A 100 -22.52 -35.21 2.13
C ASN A 100 -21.29 -34.36 1.83
N ALA A 101 -21.25 -33.66 0.69
CA ALA A 101 -20.14 -32.78 0.36
C ALA A 101 -20.21 -31.50 1.20
N TYR A 102 -19.08 -31.13 1.80
CA TYR A 102 -18.92 -29.82 2.43
C TYR A 102 -17.56 -29.21 2.06
N TRP A 103 -17.55 -27.89 1.94
CA TRP A 103 -16.32 -27.13 1.72
C TRP A 103 -15.62 -26.85 3.04
N GLU A 104 -14.33 -27.20 3.14
CA GLU A 104 -13.51 -26.87 4.30
C GLU A 104 -12.67 -25.60 4.04
N PRO A 105 -12.96 -24.46 4.71
CA PRO A 105 -12.29 -23.19 4.42
C PRO A 105 -10.79 -23.16 4.76
N LYS A 106 -10.37 -24.03 5.70
CA LYS A 106 -8.98 -24.11 6.18
C LYS A 106 -8.06 -24.79 5.17
N THR A 107 -8.53 -25.87 4.55
CA THR A 107 -7.73 -26.67 3.61
C THR A 107 -8.05 -26.39 2.16
N LYS A 108 -9.15 -25.65 1.89
CA LYS A 108 -9.64 -25.35 0.53
C LYS A 108 -9.96 -26.62 -0.24
N ARG A 109 -10.64 -27.55 0.43
CA ARG A 109 -10.99 -28.87 -0.12
C ARG A 109 -12.47 -29.14 0.06
N CYS A 110 -13.03 -29.82 -0.94
CA CYS A 110 -14.32 -30.46 -0.82
C CYS A 110 -14.15 -31.82 -0.13
N LEU A 111 -14.78 -32.01 1.03
CA LEU A 111 -14.67 -33.22 1.84
C LEU A 111 -16.05 -33.84 2.08
N ASP A 112 -16.08 -35.14 2.29
CA ASP A 112 -17.28 -35.86 2.75
C ASP A 112 -17.44 -35.70 4.27
N VAL A 113 -18.62 -35.28 4.75
CA VAL A 113 -18.90 -35.08 6.18
C VAL A 113 -18.70 -36.36 7.01
N ASN A 114 -19.02 -37.53 6.46
CA ASN A 114 -18.99 -38.80 7.19
C ASN A 114 -17.58 -39.41 7.23
N THR A 115 -16.82 -39.25 6.14
CA THR A 115 -15.51 -39.93 6.01
C THR A 115 -14.31 -39.00 6.11
N GLY A 116 -14.51 -37.68 5.96
CA GLY A 116 -13.44 -36.68 5.87
C GLY A 116 -12.56 -36.84 4.64
N ARG A 117 -12.93 -37.69 3.67
CA ARG A 117 -12.15 -37.93 2.46
C ARG A 117 -12.43 -36.83 1.42
N PRO A 118 -11.43 -36.49 0.58
CA PRO A 118 -11.65 -35.55 -0.50
C PRO A 118 -12.62 -36.12 -1.52
N ILE A 119 -13.63 -35.33 -1.84
CA ILE A 119 -14.55 -35.56 -2.94
C ILE A 119 -14.03 -34.74 -4.12
N ASN A 120 -13.91 -35.36 -5.28
CA ASN A 120 -13.66 -34.58 -6.49
C ASN A 120 -14.99 -33.94 -6.90
N PRO A 121 -15.12 -32.61 -6.92
CA PRO A 121 -16.28 -32.00 -7.57
C PRO A 121 -16.21 -32.34 -9.05
N GLU A 122 -17.28 -32.93 -9.60
CA GLU A 122 -17.43 -33.14 -11.06
C GLU A 122 -17.85 -31.84 -11.76
#